data_AF-A0A099NZZ9-F1
#
_entry.id   AF-A0A099NZZ9-F1
#
_cell.length_a   1.000
_cell.length_b   1.000
_cell.length_c   1.000
_cell.angle_alpha   90.00
_cell.angle_beta   90.00
_cell.angle_gamma   90.00
#
_symmetry.space_group_name_H-M   'P 1'
#
loop_
_entity.id
_entity.type
_entity.pdbx_description
1 polymer ?
#
loop_
_entity_poly.entity_id
_entity_poly.type
_entity_poly.pdbx_seq_one_letter_code
_entity_poly.pdbx_strand_id
1 'polypeptide(L)'
;MFARFTSSARRHVATATKTATSTTAASAAAGETGSTVIPQDPLDVIPSSTYKQAPNRATTWSVSQRNRDELVKTDPRFVGKDLSMQPQPLAAIELIKKQPVSFVHGNIAVCHGTDFVQGHPKVYINLDKDKTCVSSLWELITKSVSLYEKAVNSLDRSPCFRVDLEMVKKYMFSALRRYSTHSVVRQSTLSDMYKLYAKNQPISVITAHDFITGRIADAAASVDAVLVGDSLAMVAKGHPSTLELDLDDFYHSTKSVVRGIDSKFIIADIPFGSFESSTEKCVETAIKLMKIGKIGSIKIEGSYELTDRIKTLTSFGIPVTGHLGLTPQRFNALGGFKAQGKSAENALDIYRQALHLQEIGCKMLVLECIPEKLAQFITEHLRIPTIGIGAGNKTSGQVLVMADALGMLDAKNAKFVKQYMNFHQLAVDSLNTFGNEVKSQTFPETVKHTYPMKEEEFTEFLELTKSL
;
A
#
# COMPACT_ATOMS: atom_id res chain seq x y z
N MET A 1 -17.07 28.21 -58.36
CA MET A 1 -17.82 28.88 -57.27
C MET A 1 -17.03 28.65 -55.98
N PHE A 2 -15.99 29.44 -55.70
CA PHE A 2 -16.00 30.63 -54.81
C PHE A 2 -16.59 30.31 -53.42
N ALA A 3 -15.94 30.51 -52.27
CA ALA A 3 -14.72 31.26 -51.98
C ALA A 3 -14.04 30.81 -50.66
N ARG A 4 -12.75 31.15 -50.58
CA ARG A 4 -11.83 31.10 -49.44
C ARG A 4 -12.35 31.89 -48.22
N PHE A 5 -11.96 31.46 -47.02
CA PHE A 5 -11.49 32.40 -45.98
C PHE A 5 -10.36 31.77 -45.15
N THR A 6 -9.17 32.33 -45.34
CA THR A 6 -8.00 32.22 -44.47
C THR A 6 -8.07 33.35 -43.43
N SER A 7 -7.74 33.08 -42.17
CA SER A 7 -7.24 34.17 -41.30
C SER A 7 -6.07 33.67 -40.45
N SER A 8 -5.05 34.53 -40.44
CA SER A 8 -3.76 34.42 -39.79
C SER A 8 -3.72 35.51 -38.72
N ALA A 9 -3.30 35.18 -37.49
CA ALA A 9 -2.88 36.15 -36.48
C ALA A 9 -1.87 35.44 -35.56
N ARG A 10 -0.58 35.52 -35.89
CA ARG A 10 0.44 36.47 -35.36
C ARG A 10 0.70 36.34 -33.86
N ARG A 11 1.88 35.77 -33.60
CA ARG A 11 2.64 35.81 -32.34
C ARG A 11 2.90 37.26 -31.92
N HIS A 12 2.78 37.53 -30.63
CA HIS A 12 3.46 38.65 -29.97
C HIS A 12 4.46 38.09 -28.96
N VAL A 13 5.73 38.32 -29.28
CA VAL A 13 6.90 38.17 -28.43
C VAL A 13 7.04 39.47 -27.67
N ALA A 14 6.97 39.43 -26.34
CA ALA A 14 7.34 40.55 -25.49
C ALA A 14 8.70 40.23 -24.87
N THR A 15 9.72 40.86 -25.43
CA THR A 15 11.08 40.95 -24.89
C THR A 15 11.08 41.97 -23.76
N ALA A 16 11.52 41.60 -22.56
CA ALA A 16 11.83 42.55 -21.49
C ALA A 16 13.27 42.31 -21.02
N THR A 17 14.16 43.13 -21.56
CA THR A 17 15.53 43.34 -21.09
C THR A 17 15.49 44.42 -20.01
N LYS A 18 16.07 44.17 -18.83
CA LYS A 18 16.62 45.24 -17.99
C LYS A 18 17.89 44.77 -17.28
N THR A 19 18.88 45.63 -17.44
CA THR A 19 20.30 45.55 -17.14
C THR A 19 20.61 46.15 -15.76
N ALA A 20 21.73 45.69 -15.18
CA ALA A 20 22.61 46.34 -14.19
C ALA A 20 22.03 46.51 -12.76
N THR A 21 22.79 46.36 -11.67
CA THR A 21 24.20 46.75 -11.47
C THR A 21 24.77 46.03 -10.24
N SER A 22 26.06 45.73 -10.29
CA SER A 22 26.91 45.26 -9.21
C SER A 22 27.24 46.36 -8.19
N THR A 23 27.51 45.98 -6.94
CA THR A 23 28.50 46.70 -6.10
C THR A 23 29.11 45.74 -5.07
N THR A 24 30.38 45.98 -4.82
CA THR A 24 31.43 45.13 -4.27
C THR A 24 31.77 45.41 -2.79
N ALA A 25 32.13 44.34 -2.07
CA ALA A 25 33.30 44.15 -1.17
C ALA A 25 33.62 45.06 0.05
N ALA A 26 33.86 44.41 1.20
CA ALA A 26 34.97 44.59 2.18
C ALA A 26 34.77 43.55 3.34
N SER A 27 35.60 42.54 3.63
CA SER A 27 36.92 42.48 4.34
C SER A 27 36.98 43.30 5.63
N ALA A 28 37.46 42.90 6.82
CA ALA A 28 38.34 41.81 7.31
C ALA A 28 38.16 41.74 8.87
N ALA A 29 38.28 40.60 9.57
CA ALA A 29 39.47 40.08 10.28
C ALA A 29 39.27 39.91 11.82
N ALA A 30 39.54 38.67 12.28
CA ALA A 30 40.18 38.19 13.52
C ALA A 30 39.59 38.45 14.93
N GLY A 31 39.36 37.36 15.69
CA GLY A 31 39.30 37.38 17.17
C GLY A 31 38.68 36.15 17.85
N GLU A 32 39.52 35.18 18.20
CA GLU A 32 39.51 34.24 19.35
C GLU A 32 38.26 33.42 19.80
N THR A 33 38.51 32.11 19.86
CA THR A 33 38.06 31.04 20.78
C THR A 33 36.76 31.20 21.59
N GLY A 34 35.79 30.33 21.30
CA GLY A 34 34.69 30.02 22.21
C GLY A 34 33.82 28.88 21.68
N SER A 35 33.84 27.72 22.37
CA SER A 35 32.91 26.62 22.13
C SER A 35 31.47 27.14 22.28
N THR A 36 30.71 27.18 21.18
CA THR A 36 29.30 27.59 21.20
C THR A 36 28.42 26.35 21.22
N VAL A 37 28.04 26.01 22.46
CA VAL A 37 26.93 25.12 22.78
C VAL A 37 25.66 25.71 22.19
N ILE A 38 24.95 24.94 21.36
CA ILE A 38 23.59 25.27 20.94
C ILE A 38 22.70 25.25 22.19
N PRO A 39 21.98 26.33 22.54
CA PRO A 39 21.05 26.30 23.66
C PRO A 39 19.95 25.29 23.37
N GLN A 40 19.81 24.28 24.23
CA GLN A 40 18.56 23.53 24.29
C GLN A 40 17.49 24.47 24.82
N ASP A 41 16.46 24.73 24.02
CA ASP A 41 15.21 25.30 24.54
C ASP A 41 14.70 24.36 25.65
N PRO A 42 14.46 24.85 26.87
CA PRO A 42 13.79 24.06 27.87
C PRO A 42 12.38 23.77 27.36
N LEU A 43 12.03 22.49 27.22
CA LEU A 43 10.63 22.11 27.09
C LEU A 43 9.89 22.66 28.30
N ASP A 44 8.99 23.61 28.07
CA ASP A 44 8.09 24.14 29.10
C ASP A 44 7.30 22.98 29.71
N VAL A 45 7.70 22.57 30.91
CA VAL A 45 6.90 21.70 31.76
C VAL A 45 5.77 22.55 32.32
N ILE A 46 4.63 22.57 31.62
CA ILE A 46 3.42 23.27 32.06
C ILE A 46 2.90 22.56 33.34
N PRO A 47 2.72 23.26 34.47
CA PRO A 47 2.15 22.68 35.68
C PRO A 47 0.72 22.18 35.42
N SER A 48 0.36 20.99 35.94
CA SER A 48 -0.93 20.35 35.67
C SER A 48 -2.17 21.09 36.23
N SER A 49 -1.99 22.26 36.84
CA SER A 49 -3.04 23.04 37.50
C SER A 49 -3.77 24.01 36.57
N THR A 50 -3.37 24.12 35.30
CA THR A 50 -3.91 25.12 34.35
C THR A 50 -5.09 24.62 33.50
N TYR A 51 -5.46 23.33 33.53
CA TYR A 51 -6.63 22.84 32.80
C TYR A 51 -7.88 22.86 33.67
N LYS A 52 -8.73 23.88 33.52
CA LYS A 52 -10.13 23.80 33.98
C LYS A 52 -10.92 22.95 32.99
N GLN A 53 -11.37 21.78 33.44
CA GLN A 53 -12.34 20.94 32.71
C GLN A 53 -13.60 21.76 32.41
N ALA A 54 -14.10 21.68 31.18
CA ALA A 54 -15.34 22.36 30.81
C ALA A 54 -16.51 21.85 31.69
N PRO A 55 -17.42 22.73 32.15
CA PRO A 55 -18.53 22.30 33.00
C PRO A 55 -19.51 21.42 32.21
N ASN A 56 -19.96 20.35 32.85
CA ASN A 56 -20.98 19.46 32.29
C ASN A 56 -22.28 20.25 32.02
N ARG A 57 -22.72 20.27 30.76
CA ARG A 57 -24.07 20.77 30.43
C ARG A 57 -25.10 19.78 30.96
N ALA A 58 -25.91 20.20 31.93
CA ALA A 58 -27.11 19.48 32.30
C ALA A 58 -28.11 19.55 31.12
N THR A 59 -28.71 18.40 30.82
CA THR A 59 -29.92 18.21 29.98
C THR A 59 -29.82 18.52 28.48
N THR A 60 -29.50 17.51 27.68
CA THR A 60 -30.30 17.11 26.49
C THR A 60 -29.82 15.76 25.96
N TRP A 61 -30.46 14.68 26.40
CA TRP A 61 -30.31 13.35 25.80
C TRP A 61 -31.30 13.22 24.63
N SER A 62 -30.90 12.52 23.56
CA SER A 62 -31.79 12.24 22.44
C SER A 62 -32.96 11.33 22.87
N VAL A 63 -34.14 11.62 22.32
CA VAL A 63 -35.43 11.01 22.71
C VAL A 63 -35.56 9.52 22.34
N SER A 64 -34.54 8.90 21.77
CA SER A 64 -34.54 7.49 21.35
C SER A 64 -34.04 6.50 22.41
N GLN A 65 -33.56 6.98 23.57
CA GLN A 65 -33.19 6.11 24.68
C GLN A 65 -34.26 6.13 25.77
N ARG A 66 -35.25 5.23 25.65
CA ARG A 66 -36.16 4.96 26.78
C ARG A 66 -35.46 4.14 27.85
N ASN A 67 -35.80 4.43 29.10
CA ASN A 67 -35.35 3.67 30.26
C ASN A 67 -35.87 2.22 30.18
N ARG A 68 -34.98 1.24 30.33
CA ARG A 68 -35.29 -0.18 30.20
C ARG A 68 -35.09 -0.83 31.57
N ASP A 69 -36.04 -0.57 32.47
CA ASP A 69 -36.01 -1.05 33.87
C ASP A 69 -35.94 -2.59 33.98
N GLU A 70 -36.21 -3.33 32.90
CA GLU A 70 -36.11 -4.79 32.86
C GLU A 70 -34.68 -5.34 32.74
N LEU A 71 -33.68 -4.55 32.34
CA LEU A 71 -32.30 -5.04 32.15
C LEU A 71 -31.52 -5.26 33.46
N VAL A 72 -31.98 -4.69 34.57
CA VAL A 72 -31.31 -4.79 35.87
C VAL A 72 -31.44 -6.18 36.50
N LYS A 73 -32.39 -7.02 36.03
CA LYS A 73 -32.60 -8.36 36.59
C LYS A 73 -31.73 -9.46 35.98
N THR A 74 -31.04 -9.24 34.85
CA THR A 74 -30.40 -10.36 34.12
C THR A 74 -28.93 -10.21 33.72
N ASP A 75 -28.26 -9.05 33.87
CA ASP A 75 -26.80 -8.96 33.62
C ASP A 75 -26.18 -7.65 34.16
N PRO A 76 -25.38 -7.65 35.24
CA PRO A 76 -24.75 -6.42 35.74
C PRO A 76 -23.46 -6.16 34.97
N ARG A 77 -23.55 -5.59 33.77
CA ARG A 77 -22.37 -5.03 33.10
C ARG A 77 -22.18 -3.56 33.48
N PHE A 78 -21.16 -3.35 34.31
CA PHE A 78 -20.41 -2.11 34.53
C PHE A 78 -21.22 -0.82 34.70
N VAL A 79 -21.59 -0.51 35.94
CA VAL A 79 -21.96 0.87 36.31
C VAL A 79 -21.34 1.24 37.66
N GLY A 80 -20.05 1.54 37.65
CA GLY A 80 -19.38 2.28 38.73
C GLY A 80 -19.24 3.74 38.32
N LYS A 81 -20.00 4.66 38.95
CA LYS A 81 -19.96 6.11 38.66
C LYS A 81 -18.97 6.90 39.53
N ASP A 82 -18.30 6.26 40.48
CA ASP A 82 -17.31 6.89 41.35
C ASP A 82 -15.88 6.57 40.85
N LEU A 83 -15.18 7.60 40.36
CA LEU A 83 -13.80 7.50 39.85
C LEU A 83 -12.77 7.24 40.95
N SER A 84 -13.07 7.57 42.22
CA SER A 84 -12.17 7.33 43.34
C SER A 84 -12.09 5.86 43.76
N MET A 85 -13.10 5.07 43.34
CA MET A 85 -13.16 3.62 43.58
C MET A 85 -12.74 2.78 42.38
N GLN A 86 -12.32 3.40 41.26
CA GLN A 86 -11.73 2.65 40.16
C GLN A 86 -10.31 2.21 40.54
N PRO A 87 -9.97 0.91 40.44
CA PRO A 87 -8.62 0.47 40.71
C PRO A 87 -7.66 1.16 39.74
N GLN A 88 -6.50 1.61 40.23
CA GLN A 88 -5.38 2.01 39.38
C GLN A 88 -4.46 0.80 39.20
N PRO A 89 -4.71 -0.07 38.20
CA PRO A 89 -3.87 -1.24 38.00
C PRO A 89 -2.47 -0.81 37.60
N LEU A 90 -1.47 -1.47 38.18
CA LEU A 90 -0.08 -1.36 37.73
C LEU A 90 -0.02 -1.69 36.23
N ALA A 91 0.88 -1.03 35.49
CA ALA A 91 1.13 -1.40 34.11
C ALA A 91 1.48 -2.90 34.03
N ALA A 92 1.03 -3.61 32.98
CA ALA A 92 1.15 -5.06 32.89
C ALA A 92 2.59 -5.59 33.14
N ILE A 93 3.59 -4.81 32.78
CA ILE A 93 5.01 -5.10 33.02
C ILE A 93 5.41 -5.08 34.52
N GLU A 94 4.81 -4.21 35.33
CA GLU A 94 5.06 -4.14 36.77
C GLU A 94 4.34 -5.25 37.55
N LEU A 95 3.16 -5.66 37.07
CA LEU A 95 2.41 -6.80 37.63
C LEU A 95 3.20 -8.11 37.49
N ILE A 96 3.79 -8.35 36.31
CA ILE A 96 4.63 -9.53 36.04
C ILE A 96 5.90 -9.52 36.91
N LYS A 97 6.47 -8.33 37.19
CA LYS A 97 7.63 -8.21 38.08
C LYS A 97 7.31 -8.51 39.55
N LYS A 98 6.12 -8.15 40.03
CA LYS A 98 5.71 -8.34 41.43
C LYS A 98 5.11 -9.71 41.73
N GLN A 99 4.47 -10.34 40.75
CA GLN A 99 3.93 -11.70 40.86
C GLN A 99 4.45 -12.54 39.68
N PRO A 100 5.55 -13.28 39.87
CA PRO A 100 6.07 -14.15 38.81
C PRO A 100 5.06 -15.25 38.51
N VAL A 101 4.80 -15.44 37.21
CA VAL A 101 3.92 -16.48 36.67
C VAL A 101 4.30 -17.83 37.29
N SER A 102 3.35 -18.47 37.96
CA SER A 102 3.55 -19.76 38.62
C SER A 102 2.86 -20.87 37.84
N PHE A 103 3.57 -21.98 37.59
CA PHE A 103 2.99 -23.19 37.03
C PHE A 103 2.17 -23.91 38.10
N VAL A 104 0.89 -24.16 37.84
CA VAL A 104 -0.02 -24.69 38.88
C VAL A 104 -0.29 -26.19 38.70
N HIS A 105 -0.44 -26.68 37.46
CA HIS A 105 -0.38 -28.13 37.11
C HIS A 105 -0.51 -28.31 35.58
N GLY A 106 0.37 -29.10 34.95
CA GLY A 106 0.38 -29.26 33.49
C GLY A 106 0.74 -27.98 32.72
N ASN A 107 0.48 -27.94 31.40
CA ASN A 107 0.81 -26.83 30.48
C ASN A 107 -0.11 -25.59 30.62
N ILE A 108 -0.59 -25.28 31.82
CA ILE A 108 -1.47 -24.13 32.09
C ILE A 108 -0.71 -23.13 32.97
N ALA A 109 -0.50 -21.93 32.44
CA ALA A 109 0.01 -20.80 33.21
C ALA A 109 -1.16 -19.97 33.75
N VAL A 110 -1.17 -19.70 35.06
CA VAL A 110 -2.20 -18.90 35.73
C VAL A 110 -1.55 -17.63 36.27
N CYS A 111 -2.16 -16.48 35.99
CA CYS A 111 -1.90 -15.24 36.71
C CYS A 111 -3.05 -15.02 37.69
N HIS A 112 -2.77 -15.11 38.98
CA HIS A 112 -3.77 -14.86 40.02
C HIS A 112 -3.96 -13.34 40.14
N GLY A 113 -5.07 -12.83 39.59
CA GLY A 113 -5.55 -11.50 39.96
C GLY A 113 -5.81 -11.43 41.47
N THR A 114 -5.55 -10.28 42.09
CA THR A 114 -5.66 -10.07 43.55
C THR A 114 -7.06 -10.37 44.10
N ASP A 115 -7.14 -10.88 45.33
CA ASP A 115 -8.37 -11.35 46.02
C ASP A 115 -9.40 -10.25 46.41
N PHE A 116 -9.40 -9.09 45.75
CA PHE A 116 -10.40 -8.06 45.99
C PHE A 116 -11.71 -8.32 45.24
N VAL A 117 -12.83 -7.95 45.88
CA VAL A 117 -14.23 -8.27 45.54
C VAL A 117 -14.70 -7.76 44.16
N GLN A 118 -13.85 -7.03 43.42
CA GLN A 118 -14.11 -6.60 42.03
C GLN A 118 -13.00 -7.04 41.04
N GLY A 119 -12.29 -8.12 41.35
CA GLY A 119 -11.09 -8.58 40.64
C GLY A 119 -11.22 -8.75 39.13
N HIS A 120 -10.15 -8.37 38.42
CA HIS A 120 -9.94 -8.68 37.00
C HIS A 120 -10.14 -10.19 36.73
N PRO A 121 -10.75 -10.58 35.60
CA PRO A 121 -11.03 -11.98 35.31
C PRO A 121 -9.74 -12.80 35.26
N LYS A 122 -9.79 -14.02 35.82
CA LYS A 122 -8.73 -15.02 35.67
C LYS A 122 -8.45 -15.22 34.18
N VAL A 123 -7.26 -14.85 33.73
CA VAL A 123 -6.82 -15.09 32.35
C VAL A 123 -6.19 -16.48 32.30
N TYR A 124 -6.90 -17.42 31.70
CA TYR A 124 -6.37 -18.74 31.39
C TYR A 124 -5.71 -18.68 30.02
N ILE A 125 -4.38 -18.83 29.99
CA ILE A 125 -3.64 -19.00 28.75
C ILE A 125 -3.46 -20.51 28.55
N ASN A 126 -4.26 -21.08 27.65
CA ASN A 126 -4.04 -22.45 27.23
C ASN A 126 -2.80 -22.51 26.31
N LEU A 127 -1.73 -23.15 26.78
CA LEU A 127 -0.49 -23.33 26.00
C LEU A 127 -0.51 -24.60 25.14
N ASP A 128 -1.58 -25.39 25.20
CA ASP A 128 -1.76 -26.56 24.34
C ASP A 128 -2.10 -26.13 22.92
N LYS A 129 -1.04 -25.83 22.15
CA LYS A 129 -1.00 -26.28 20.75
C LYS A 129 -0.95 -27.79 20.80
N ASP A 130 -2.12 -28.40 20.65
CA ASP A 130 -2.25 -29.83 20.80
C ASP A 130 -1.47 -30.56 19.69
N LYS A 131 -0.29 -31.09 20.05
CA LYS A 131 0.41 -32.16 19.30
C LYS A 131 -0.14 -33.54 19.68
N THR A 132 -1.23 -33.62 20.45
CA THR A 132 -1.70 -34.87 21.06
C THR A 132 -3.10 -35.34 20.65
N CYS A 133 -3.84 -34.62 19.80
CA CYS A 133 -5.13 -35.09 19.27
C CYS A 133 -5.01 -35.71 17.87
N VAL A 134 -4.06 -36.62 17.68
CA VAL A 134 -4.03 -37.48 16.47
C VAL A 134 -4.20 -38.94 16.86
N SER A 135 -3.64 -39.42 17.97
CA SER A 135 -3.71 -40.84 18.35
C SER A 135 -5.09 -41.27 18.87
N SER A 136 -5.73 -40.48 19.74
CA SER A 136 -7.05 -40.81 20.32
C SER A 136 -8.19 -40.65 19.31
N LEU A 137 -8.12 -39.62 18.45
CA LEU A 137 -9.06 -39.44 17.33
C LEU A 137 -8.84 -40.53 16.26
N TRP A 138 -7.58 -40.92 16.00
CA TRP A 138 -7.26 -42.04 15.11
C TRP A 138 -7.78 -43.36 15.67
N GLU A 139 -7.66 -43.65 16.96
CA GLU A 139 -8.27 -44.83 17.57
C GLU A 139 -9.80 -44.80 17.48
N LEU A 140 -10.45 -43.65 17.69
CA LEU A 140 -11.90 -43.51 17.59
C LEU A 140 -12.39 -43.66 16.14
N ILE A 141 -11.68 -43.07 15.17
CA ILE A 141 -11.98 -43.19 13.74
C ILE A 141 -11.71 -44.63 13.29
N THR A 142 -10.62 -45.25 13.71
CA THR A 142 -10.29 -46.64 13.34
C THR A 142 -11.29 -47.63 13.94
N LYS A 143 -11.72 -47.43 15.19
CA LYS A 143 -12.81 -48.22 15.80
C LYS A 143 -14.14 -48.01 15.07
N SER A 144 -14.45 -46.77 14.67
CA SER A 144 -15.69 -46.45 13.95
C SER A 144 -15.71 -47.03 12.53
N VAL A 145 -14.59 -46.95 11.81
CA VAL A 145 -14.41 -47.57 10.49
C VAL A 145 -14.45 -49.10 10.59
N SER A 146 -13.81 -49.69 11.61
CA SER A 146 -13.86 -51.14 11.86
C SER A 146 -15.28 -51.64 12.19
N LEU A 147 -16.03 -50.89 13.01
CA LEU A 147 -17.44 -51.18 13.31
C LEU A 147 -18.31 -51.05 12.05
N TYR A 148 -18.05 -50.05 11.21
CA TYR A 148 -18.76 -49.85 9.95
C TYR A 148 -18.43 -50.94 8.92
N GLU A 149 -17.16 -51.34 8.79
CA GLU A 149 -16.75 -52.47 7.93
C GLU A 149 -17.36 -53.80 8.39
N LYS A 150 -17.44 -54.04 9.71
CA LYS A 150 -18.15 -55.21 10.25
C LYS A 150 -19.65 -55.17 9.96
N ALA A 151 -20.29 -54.01 10.09
CA ALA A 151 -21.70 -53.83 9.77
C ALA A 151 -21.97 -54.04 8.27
N VAL A 152 -21.13 -53.47 7.39
CA VAL A 152 -21.22 -53.62 5.93
C VAL A 152 -20.94 -55.06 5.49
N ASN A 153 -20.01 -55.77 6.12
CA ASN A 153 -19.74 -57.19 5.82
C ASN A 153 -20.80 -58.16 6.38
N SER A 154 -21.60 -57.72 7.36
CA SER A 154 -22.73 -58.49 7.92
C SER A 154 -24.06 -58.28 7.18
N LEU A 155 -24.12 -57.27 6.30
CA LEU A 155 -25.27 -56.99 5.44
C LEU A 155 -25.14 -57.79 4.14
N ASP A 156 -26.18 -58.57 3.87
CA ASP A 156 -26.28 -59.52 2.77
C ASP A 156 -25.91 -58.93 1.39
N ARG A 157 -25.20 -59.73 0.58
CA ARG A 157 -24.51 -59.35 -0.66
C ARG A 157 -25.48 -59.11 -1.82
N SER A 158 -26.28 -58.07 -1.74
CA SER A 158 -27.05 -57.57 -2.90
C SER A 158 -26.21 -56.59 -3.73
N PRO A 159 -26.23 -56.63 -5.08
CA PRO A 159 -25.24 -55.93 -5.92
C PRO A 159 -25.37 -54.40 -5.98
N CYS A 160 -26.30 -53.80 -5.25
CA CYS A 160 -26.79 -52.45 -5.48
C CYS A 160 -26.38 -51.41 -4.42
N PHE A 161 -25.62 -51.78 -3.38
CA PHE A 161 -25.06 -50.83 -2.41
C PHE A 161 -23.59 -51.11 -2.14
N ARG A 162 -22.69 -50.51 -2.93
CA ARG A 162 -21.27 -50.36 -2.56
C ARG A 162 -21.06 -48.93 -2.07
N VAL A 163 -20.84 -48.75 -0.76
CA VAL A 163 -20.40 -47.48 -0.21
C VAL A 163 -18.90 -47.35 -0.49
N ASP A 164 -18.49 -46.31 -1.20
CA ASP A 164 -17.09 -46.01 -1.47
C ASP A 164 -16.40 -45.48 -0.20
N LEU A 165 -15.65 -46.37 0.46
CA LEU A 165 -14.92 -46.08 1.69
C LEU A 165 -13.81 -45.03 1.48
N GLU A 166 -13.27 -44.87 0.27
CA GLU A 166 -12.31 -43.80 -0.04
C GLU A 166 -13.00 -42.43 -0.01
N MET A 167 -14.23 -42.34 -0.53
CA MET A 167 -15.02 -41.11 -0.51
C MET A 167 -15.36 -40.67 0.92
N VAL A 168 -15.77 -41.61 1.78
CA VAL A 168 -16.08 -41.32 3.19
C VAL A 168 -14.84 -40.84 3.95
N LYS A 169 -13.68 -41.47 3.73
CA LYS A 169 -12.40 -41.01 4.29
C LYS A 169 -12.11 -39.58 3.84
N LYS A 170 -12.21 -39.29 2.54
CA LYS A 170 -11.94 -37.95 1.98
C LYS A 170 -12.84 -36.86 2.59
N TYR A 171 -14.12 -37.15 2.83
CA TYR A 171 -15.05 -36.20 3.45
C TYR A 171 -14.81 -36.01 4.95
N MET A 172 -14.48 -37.07 5.70
CA MET A 172 -14.15 -36.92 7.12
C MET A 172 -12.85 -36.14 7.34
N PHE A 173 -11.85 -36.31 6.47
CA PHE A 173 -10.59 -35.56 6.56
C PHE A 173 -10.71 -34.09 6.13
N SER A 174 -11.68 -33.74 5.27
CA SER A 174 -11.89 -32.33 4.88
C SER A 174 -12.55 -31.51 6.00
N ALA A 175 -13.41 -32.14 6.80
CA ALA A 175 -14.13 -31.49 7.90
C ALA A 175 -13.26 -31.13 9.13
N LEU A 176 -12.03 -31.65 9.20
CA LEU A 176 -11.09 -31.45 10.32
C LEU A 176 -10.15 -30.23 10.14
N ARG A 177 -10.17 -29.53 9.00
CA ARG A 177 -9.46 -28.23 8.87
C ARG A 177 -10.36 -27.08 9.31
N ARG A 178 -10.57 -26.93 10.62
CA ARG A 178 -11.17 -25.72 11.20
C ARG A 178 -10.08 -24.79 11.75
N TYR A 179 -9.27 -24.24 10.86
CA TYR A 179 -8.63 -22.96 11.15
C TYR A 179 -9.65 -21.86 10.86
N SER A 180 -9.62 -20.76 11.61
CA SER A 180 -10.34 -19.53 11.25
C SER A 180 -9.88 -19.10 9.86
N THR A 181 -10.64 -19.45 8.82
CA THR A 181 -10.43 -18.94 7.47
C THR A 181 -11.04 -17.56 7.40
N HIS A 182 -10.39 -16.59 8.05
CA HIS A 182 -10.36 -15.29 7.37
C HIS A 182 -9.65 -15.58 6.05
N SER A 183 -10.31 -15.36 4.92
CA SER A 183 -9.64 -15.39 3.62
C SER A 183 -8.68 -14.19 3.57
N VAL A 184 -7.56 -14.29 4.29
CA VAL A 184 -6.50 -13.30 4.22
C VAL A 184 -5.97 -13.44 2.81
N VAL A 185 -6.31 -12.47 1.96
CA VAL A 185 -5.73 -12.35 0.63
C VAL A 185 -4.23 -12.30 0.84
N ARG A 186 -3.53 -13.36 0.41
CA ARG A 186 -2.10 -13.45 0.59
C ARG A 186 -1.45 -12.41 -0.30
N GLN A 187 -0.71 -11.49 0.30
CA GLN A 187 0.10 -10.56 -0.44
C GLN A 187 1.26 -11.27 -1.16
N SER A 188 1.48 -10.93 -2.43
CA SER A 188 2.60 -11.39 -3.25
C SER A 188 3.93 -10.85 -2.71
N THR A 189 4.97 -11.67 -2.81
CA THR A 189 6.29 -11.40 -2.24
C THR A 189 7.37 -11.43 -3.32
N LEU A 190 8.58 -11.02 -2.97
CA LEU A 190 9.74 -11.13 -3.86
C LEU A 190 9.96 -12.59 -4.32
N SER A 191 9.72 -13.57 -3.45
CA SER A 191 9.81 -14.99 -3.81
C SER A 191 8.83 -15.36 -4.94
N ASP A 192 7.65 -14.75 -4.98
CA ASP A 192 6.67 -15.01 -6.03
C ASP A 192 7.11 -14.40 -7.38
N MET A 193 7.77 -13.23 -7.37
CA MET A 193 8.42 -12.68 -8.57
C MET A 193 9.53 -13.61 -9.11
N TYR A 194 10.36 -14.15 -8.23
CA TYR A 194 11.40 -15.11 -8.62
C TYR A 194 10.81 -16.45 -9.12
N LYS A 195 9.62 -16.87 -8.65
CA LYS A 195 8.93 -18.04 -9.21
C LYS A 195 8.46 -17.81 -10.63
N LEU A 196 7.96 -16.61 -10.96
CA LEU A 196 7.61 -16.25 -12.34
C LEU A 196 8.86 -16.27 -13.22
N TYR A 197 9.93 -15.61 -12.76
CA TYR A 197 11.21 -15.57 -13.46
C TYR A 197 11.79 -16.97 -13.72
N ALA A 198 11.85 -17.83 -12.70
CA ALA A 198 12.35 -19.20 -12.84
C ALA A 198 11.52 -20.08 -13.79
N LYS A 199 10.25 -19.73 -14.00
CA LYS A 199 9.34 -20.40 -14.96
C LYS A 199 9.36 -19.76 -16.35
N ASN A 200 10.20 -18.76 -16.59
CA ASN A 200 10.19 -17.93 -17.80
C ASN A 200 8.80 -17.32 -18.09
N GLN A 201 8.04 -17.02 -17.04
CA GLN A 201 6.78 -16.30 -17.15
C GLN A 201 7.05 -14.80 -17.00
N PRO A 202 6.74 -13.96 -18.00
CA PRO A 202 7.03 -12.53 -17.93
C PRO A 202 6.29 -11.85 -16.78
N ILE A 203 7.00 -11.07 -15.97
CA ILE A 203 6.44 -10.32 -14.86
C ILE A 203 5.72 -9.08 -15.40
N SER A 204 4.42 -8.94 -15.12
CA SER A 204 3.63 -7.76 -15.48
C SER A 204 3.62 -6.74 -14.33
N VAL A 205 4.16 -5.55 -14.59
CA VAL A 205 4.19 -4.42 -13.64
C VAL A 205 3.39 -3.26 -14.21
N ILE A 206 2.56 -2.62 -13.40
CA ILE A 206 1.86 -1.37 -13.76
C ILE A 206 2.04 -0.33 -12.67
N THR A 207 2.09 0.96 -13.01
CA THR A 207 2.12 1.99 -11.97
C THR A 207 0.77 2.20 -11.29
N ALA A 208 0.78 2.75 -10.09
CA ALA A 208 -0.41 3.34 -9.46
C ALA A 208 -0.02 4.60 -8.69
N HIS A 209 -0.95 5.53 -8.53
CA HIS A 209 -0.67 6.89 -8.06
C HIS A 209 -1.57 7.33 -6.89
N ASP A 210 -2.70 6.65 -6.69
CA ASP A 210 -3.65 6.88 -5.60
C ASP A 210 -4.39 5.59 -5.20
N PHE A 211 -5.35 5.71 -4.30
CA PHE A 211 -6.18 4.60 -3.85
C PHE A 211 -6.99 3.95 -4.99
N ILE A 212 -7.58 4.74 -5.90
CA ILE A 212 -8.47 4.23 -6.96
C ILE A 212 -7.64 3.43 -7.98
N THR A 213 -6.55 4.01 -8.48
CA THR A 213 -5.60 3.35 -9.37
C THR A 213 -4.98 2.11 -8.73
N GLY A 214 -4.71 2.16 -7.41
CA GLY A 214 -4.30 1.00 -6.62
C GLY A 214 -5.35 -0.13 -6.62
N ARG A 215 -6.64 0.18 -6.38
CA ARG A 215 -7.74 -0.81 -6.45
C ARG A 215 -7.88 -1.42 -7.84
N ILE A 216 -7.74 -0.60 -8.89
CA ILE A 216 -7.82 -1.05 -10.29
C ILE A 216 -6.67 -2.02 -10.59
N ALA A 217 -5.44 -1.67 -10.20
CA ALA A 217 -4.28 -2.54 -10.39
C ALA A 217 -4.39 -3.86 -9.60
N ASP A 218 -4.91 -3.82 -8.36
CA ASP A 218 -5.10 -5.01 -7.54
C ASP A 218 -6.19 -5.93 -8.09
N ALA A 219 -7.27 -5.37 -8.67
CA ALA A 219 -8.33 -6.13 -9.31
C ALA A 219 -7.90 -6.80 -10.64
N ALA A 220 -6.86 -6.30 -11.30
CA ALA A 220 -6.36 -6.87 -12.55
C ALA A 220 -5.64 -8.21 -12.29
N ALA A 221 -6.29 -9.33 -12.62
CA ALA A 221 -5.76 -10.68 -12.35
C ALA A 221 -4.41 -10.95 -13.03
N SER A 222 -4.17 -10.36 -14.21
CA SER A 222 -2.95 -10.56 -15.01
C SER A 222 -1.80 -9.61 -14.67
N VAL A 223 -1.99 -8.71 -13.69
CA VAL A 223 -0.92 -7.84 -13.16
C VAL A 223 -0.27 -8.53 -11.97
N ASP A 224 1.05 -8.64 -11.95
CA ASP A 224 1.80 -9.33 -10.89
C ASP A 224 2.29 -8.37 -9.80
N ALA A 225 2.70 -7.17 -10.21
CA ALA A 225 3.25 -6.15 -9.33
C ALA A 225 2.75 -4.73 -9.67
N VAL A 226 2.79 -3.87 -8.66
CA VAL A 226 2.47 -2.45 -8.77
C VAL A 226 3.68 -1.61 -8.41
N LEU A 227 4.00 -0.63 -9.25
CA LEU A 227 5.04 0.36 -9.00
C LEU A 227 4.41 1.69 -8.55
N VAL A 228 4.66 2.11 -7.31
CA VAL A 228 4.44 3.49 -6.91
C VAL A 228 5.64 4.30 -7.38
N GLY A 229 5.53 4.84 -8.58
CA GLY A 229 6.61 5.56 -9.24
C GLY A 229 6.58 7.07 -9.00
N ASP A 230 7.73 7.70 -9.02
CA ASP A 230 7.86 9.17 -8.99
C ASP A 230 7.26 9.84 -10.25
N SER A 231 6.98 9.07 -11.30
CA SER A 231 6.14 9.47 -12.45
C SER A 231 4.78 10.07 -12.05
N LEU A 232 4.30 9.77 -10.83
CA LEU A 232 3.14 10.44 -10.24
C LEU A 232 3.26 11.97 -10.19
N ALA A 233 4.49 12.50 -10.13
CA ALA A 233 4.75 13.94 -10.20
C ALA A 233 4.12 14.54 -11.45
N MET A 234 4.29 13.87 -12.59
CA MET A 234 3.82 14.35 -13.88
C MET A 234 2.36 13.98 -14.10
N VAL A 235 1.99 12.71 -13.90
CA VAL A 235 0.65 12.23 -14.29
C VAL A 235 -0.45 12.49 -13.26
N ALA A 236 -0.09 12.68 -11.99
CA ALA A 236 -1.06 12.92 -10.92
C ALA A 236 -0.95 14.33 -10.32
N LYS A 237 0.25 14.92 -10.28
CA LYS A 237 0.48 16.28 -9.75
C LYS A 237 0.68 17.36 -10.82
N GLY A 238 0.81 16.97 -12.09
CA GLY A 238 0.95 17.93 -13.21
C GLY A 238 2.28 18.67 -13.25
N HIS A 239 3.30 18.19 -12.53
CA HIS A 239 4.65 18.74 -12.63
C HIS A 239 5.23 18.47 -14.04
N PRO A 240 6.07 19.37 -14.57
CA PRO A 240 6.75 19.14 -15.85
C PRO A 240 7.87 18.09 -15.74
N SER A 241 8.29 17.73 -14.53
CA SER A 241 9.38 16.77 -14.27
C SER A 241 9.18 16.03 -12.94
N THR A 242 9.77 14.84 -12.81
CA THR A 242 9.82 14.09 -11.54
C THR A 242 10.73 14.75 -10.50
N LEU A 243 11.60 15.68 -10.90
CA LEU A 243 12.49 16.43 -10.01
C LEU A 243 11.78 17.36 -9.03
N GLU A 244 10.54 17.76 -9.34
CA GLU A 244 9.74 18.65 -8.47
C GLU A 244 9.00 17.89 -7.36
N LEU A 245 9.08 16.57 -7.34
CA LEU A 245 8.34 15.76 -6.39
C LEU A 245 9.03 15.73 -5.02
N ASP A 246 8.37 16.34 -4.04
CA ASP A 246 8.79 16.24 -2.64
C ASP A 246 8.56 14.85 -2.04
N LEU A 247 9.40 14.47 -1.07
CA LEU A 247 9.31 13.18 -0.39
C LEU A 247 8.00 13.02 0.40
N ASP A 248 7.51 14.06 1.07
CA ASP A 248 6.29 13.95 1.88
C ASP A 248 5.05 13.81 0.99
N ASP A 249 5.06 14.47 -0.15
CA ASP A 249 4.07 14.32 -1.22
C ASP A 249 4.06 12.89 -1.78
N PHE A 250 5.23 12.36 -2.13
CA PHE A 250 5.35 10.97 -2.58
C PHE A 250 4.93 9.97 -1.49
N TYR A 251 5.32 10.22 -0.23
CA TYR A 251 4.96 9.39 0.91
C TYR A 251 3.44 9.36 1.13
N HIS A 252 2.74 10.50 1.00
CA HIS A 252 1.29 10.56 1.11
C HIS A 252 0.60 9.75 0.00
N SER A 253 1.02 9.94 -1.25
CA SER A 253 0.49 9.19 -2.40
C SER A 253 0.75 7.69 -2.26
N THR A 254 1.95 7.31 -1.80
CA THR A 254 2.30 5.90 -1.55
C THR A 254 1.39 5.27 -0.50
N LYS A 255 1.10 5.98 0.61
CA LYS A 255 0.11 5.50 1.60
C LYS A 255 -1.27 5.31 0.98
N SER A 256 -1.67 6.18 0.05
CA SER A 256 -2.95 6.08 -0.67
C SER A 256 -3.02 4.82 -1.53
N VAL A 257 -1.99 4.59 -2.34
CA VAL A 257 -1.87 3.41 -3.21
C VAL A 257 -1.85 2.11 -2.40
N VAL A 258 -1.03 2.05 -1.34
CA VAL A 258 -0.89 0.83 -0.51
C VAL A 258 -2.20 0.41 0.14
N ARG A 259 -3.09 1.36 0.49
CA ARG A 259 -4.44 1.04 0.99
C ARG A 259 -5.31 0.35 -0.07
N GLY A 260 -5.05 0.59 -1.35
CA GLY A 260 -5.80 0.00 -2.46
C GLY A 260 -5.34 -1.41 -2.86
N ILE A 261 -4.18 -1.87 -2.37
CA ILE A 261 -3.57 -3.11 -2.85
C ILE A 261 -3.56 -4.16 -1.75
N ASP A 262 -4.22 -5.29 -1.96
CA ASP A 262 -4.27 -6.39 -1.01
C ASP A 262 -3.38 -7.57 -1.42
N SER A 263 -3.25 -7.83 -2.73
CA SER A 263 -2.65 -9.06 -3.25
C SER A 263 -1.33 -8.86 -3.99
N LYS A 264 -1.08 -7.70 -4.60
CA LYS A 264 0.05 -7.49 -5.51
C LYS A 264 1.38 -7.24 -4.79
N PHE A 265 2.47 -7.52 -5.49
CA PHE A 265 3.82 -7.13 -5.03
C PHE A 265 3.98 -5.62 -5.26
N ILE A 266 4.43 -4.88 -4.25
CA ILE A 266 4.54 -3.42 -4.35
C ILE A 266 6.01 -3.02 -4.41
N ILE A 267 6.37 -2.28 -5.46
CA ILE A 267 7.65 -1.59 -5.60
C ILE A 267 7.37 -0.11 -5.36
N ALA A 268 8.15 0.56 -4.53
CA ALA A 268 8.04 2.00 -4.34
C ALA A 268 9.35 2.68 -4.73
N ASP A 269 9.26 3.75 -5.51
CA ASP A 269 10.41 4.60 -5.79
C ASP A 269 10.96 5.30 -4.55
N ILE A 270 12.21 5.75 -4.67
CA ILE A 270 12.76 6.79 -3.81
C ILE A 270 12.87 8.09 -4.64
N PRO A 271 12.17 9.18 -4.27
CA PRO A 271 12.20 10.43 -5.04
C PRO A 271 13.57 11.08 -5.05
N PHE A 272 13.86 11.84 -6.11
CA PHE A 272 15.07 12.66 -6.19
C PHE A 272 15.20 13.60 -4.98
N GLY A 273 16.44 13.83 -4.54
CA GLY A 273 16.78 14.66 -3.39
C GLY A 273 16.60 13.97 -2.03
N SER A 274 16.03 12.76 -1.98
CA SER A 274 15.72 12.05 -0.74
C SER A 274 16.73 10.98 -0.33
N PHE A 275 17.76 10.71 -1.15
CA PHE A 275 18.71 9.61 -0.91
C PHE A 275 20.17 9.89 -1.31
N GLU A 276 20.43 10.98 -2.01
CA GLU A 276 21.70 11.25 -2.69
C GLU A 276 22.74 11.82 -1.73
N SER A 277 22.35 12.54 -0.68
CA SER A 277 23.30 13.27 0.17
C SER A 277 24.15 12.35 1.06
N SER A 278 23.62 11.23 1.53
CA SER A 278 24.38 10.25 2.33
C SER A 278 23.71 8.87 2.35
N THR A 279 24.43 7.86 2.83
CA THR A 279 23.90 6.52 3.05
C THR A 279 22.84 6.50 4.14
N GLU A 280 23.04 7.26 5.22
CA GLU A 280 22.12 7.40 6.34
C GLU A 280 20.77 7.97 5.86
N LYS A 281 20.78 9.05 5.08
CA LYS A 281 19.54 9.64 4.53
C LYS A 281 18.79 8.65 3.65
N CYS A 282 19.51 7.91 2.79
CA CYS A 282 18.91 6.88 1.96
C CYS A 282 18.23 5.78 2.79
N VAL A 283 18.91 5.32 3.86
CA VAL A 283 18.39 4.32 4.79
C VAL A 283 17.15 4.84 5.53
N GLU A 284 17.20 6.05 6.08
CA GLU A 284 16.08 6.67 6.79
C GLU A 284 14.84 6.80 5.89
N THR A 285 15.03 7.29 4.66
CA THR A 285 13.95 7.41 3.67
C THR A 285 13.39 6.04 3.28
N ALA A 286 14.24 5.05 3.00
CA ALA A 286 13.79 3.70 2.67
C ALA A 286 13.01 3.07 3.83
N ILE A 287 13.47 3.20 5.07
CA ILE A 287 12.75 2.71 6.26
C ILE A 287 11.42 3.43 6.43
N LYS A 288 11.37 4.77 6.22
CA LYS A 288 10.12 5.54 6.26
C LYS A 288 9.11 4.99 5.26
N LEU A 289 9.51 4.72 4.03
CA LEU A 289 8.65 4.11 3.00
C LEU A 289 8.23 2.69 3.39
N MET A 290 9.17 1.82 3.76
CA MET A 290 8.87 0.44 4.16
C MET A 290 7.87 0.36 5.33
N LYS A 291 7.91 1.32 6.27
CA LYS A 291 6.97 1.44 7.40
C LYS A 291 5.54 1.80 7.00
N ILE A 292 5.27 2.20 5.75
CA ILE A 292 3.90 2.27 5.21
C ILE A 292 3.24 0.88 5.27
N GLY A 293 4.05 -0.19 5.18
CA GLY A 293 3.60 -1.57 5.11
C GLY A 293 3.35 -2.03 3.68
N LYS A 294 3.34 -3.34 3.46
CA LYS A 294 3.13 -4.01 2.15
C LYS A 294 4.19 -3.71 1.08
N ILE A 295 5.02 -2.68 1.19
CA ILE A 295 6.09 -2.42 0.20
C ILE A 295 7.10 -3.58 0.24
N GLY A 296 7.31 -4.19 -0.91
CA GLY A 296 8.18 -5.36 -1.07
C GLY A 296 9.55 -5.05 -1.63
N SER A 297 9.75 -3.87 -2.24
CA SER A 297 11.05 -3.42 -2.74
C SER A 297 11.10 -1.90 -2.88
N ILE A 298 12.27 -1.30 -2.69
CA ILE A 298 12.55 0.10 -2.99
C ILE A 298 13.24 0.18 -4.37
N LYS A 299 12.70 1.01 -5.29
CA LYS A 299 13.33 1.30 -6.58
C LYS A 299 14.24 2.52 -6.47
N ILE A 300 15.47 2.41 -6.98
CA ILE A 300 16.48 3.49 -6.94
C ILE A 300 17.16 3.66 -8.29
N GLU A 301 17.34 4.90 -8.74
CA GLU A 301 17.97 5.26 -10.01
C GLU A 301 19.46 5.57 -9.89
N GLY A 302 20.30 4.81 -10.60
CA GLY A 302 21.75 4.98 -10.59
C GLY A 302 22.54 3.67 -10.46
N SER A 303 23.86 3.77 -10.32
CA SER A 303 24.76 2.62 -10.25
C SER A 303 25.90 2.80 -9.25
N TYR A 304 27.12 3.06 -9.72
CA TYR A 304 28.36 3.03 -8.95
C TYR A 304 28.34 3.99 -7.76
N GLU A 305 27.82 5.20 -7.95
CA GLU A 305 27.66 6.23 -6.94
C GLU A 305 26.71 5.84 -5.79
N LEU A 306 25.91 4.79 -5.98
CA LEU A 306 24.95 4.28 -4.99
C LEU A 306 25.42 2.99 -4.31
N THR A 307 26.67 2.57 -4.52
CA THR A 307 27.20 1.29 -4.01
C THR A 307 26.95 1.11 -2.52
N ASP A 308 27.38 2.07 -1.69
CA ASP A 308 27.28 1.95 -0.23
C ASP A 308 25.83 1.99 0.25
N ARG A 309 24.98 2.77 -0.43
CA ARG A 309 23.54 2.87 -0.15
C ARG A 309 22.86 1.53 -0.36
N ILE A 310 23.04 0.94 -1.55
CA ILE A 310 22.37 -0.31 -1.92
C ILE A 310 22.89 -1.48 -1.07
N LYS A 311 24.21 -1.57 -0.82
CA LYS A 311 24.76 -2.58 0.10
C LYS A 311 24.17 -2.46 1.51
N THR A 312 24.06 -1.23 2.02
CA THR A 312 23.52 -0.99 3.37
C THR A 312 22.05 -1.39 3.45
N LEU A 313 21.22 -0.92 2.51
CA LEU A 313 19.79 -1.28 2.45
C LEU A 313 19.58 -2.80 2.38
N THR A 314 20.31 -3.46 1.48
CA THR A 314 20.18 -4.91 1.30
C THR A 314 20.70 -5.70 2.50
N SER A 315 21.72 -5.21 3.22
CA SER A 315 22.20 -5.81 4.48
C SER A 315 21.17 -5.74 5.60
N PHE A 316 20.26 -4.76 5.57
CA PHE A 316 19.14 -4.63 6.51
C PHE A 316 17.90 -5.43 6.08
N GLY A 317 18.01 -6.19 4.98
CA GLY A 317 16.91 -6.98 4.45
C GLY A 317 15.87 -6.17 3.67
N ILE A 318 16.17 -4.92 3.28
CA ILE A 318 15.33 -4.13 2.39
C ILE A 318 15.65 -4.53 0.94
N PRO A 319 14.72 -5.16 0.20
CA PRO A 319 14.96 -5.48 -1.21
C PRO A 319 15.06 -4.19 -2.05
N VAL A 320 16.00 -4.20 -2.99
CA VAL A 320 16.23 -3.06 -3.90
C VAL A 320 16.00 -3.49 -5.33
N THR A 321 15.20 -2.70 -6.05
CA THR A 321 15.07 -2.74 -7.51
C THR A 321 15.94 -1.63 -8.08
N GLY A 322 17.02 -1.96 -8.79
CA GLY A 322 17.83 -0.93 -9.45
C GLY A 322 17.15 -0.41 -10.72
N HIS A 323 17.56 0.76 -11.22
CA HIS A 323 17.06 1.33 -12.46
C HIS A 323 18.21 1.88 -13.31
N LEU A 324 18.34 1.38 -14.54
CA LEU A 324 19.37 1.75 -15.52
C LEU A 324 18.76 2.12 -16.89
N GLY A 325 19.58 2.75 -17.72
CA GLY A 325 19.18 3.29 -19.02
C GLY A 325 18.83 4.77 -18.85
N LEU A 326 17.70 5.19 -19.40
CA LEU A 326 17.18 6.53 -19.13
C LEU A 326 16.68 6.58 -17.69
N THR A 327 17.29 7.43 -16.86
CA THR A 327 16.89 7.66 -15.47
C THR A 327 16.26 9.06 -15.39
N PRO A 328 14.92 9.19 -15.34
CA PRO A 328 14.23 10.47 -15.37
C PRO A 328 14.71 11.48 -14.31
N GLN A 329 15.14 11.02 -13.13
CA GLN A 329 15.72 11.88 -12.09
C GLN A 329 17.05 12.52 -12.51
N ARG A 330 17.64 12.07 -13.61
CA ARG A 330 18.86 12.61 -14.21
C ARG A 330 18.61 13.23 -15.58
N PHE A 331 17.36 13.56 -15.90
CA PHE A 331 16.94 14.14 -17.18
C PHE A 331 17.83 15.30 -17.64
N ASN A 332 18.21 16.20 -16.72
CA ASN A 332 19.09 17.34 -17.04
C ASN A 332 20.50 16.90 -17.45
N ALA A 333 21.10 15.95 -16.73
CA ALA A 333 22.44 15.42 -17.04
C ALA A 333 22.44 14.58 -18.33
N LEU A 334 21.33 13.88 -18.63
CA LEU A 334 21.16 13.09 -19.84
C LEU A 334 20.75 13.94 -21.07
N GLY A 335 20.51 15.23 -20.87
CA GLY A 335 20.13 16.16 -21.93
C GLY A 335 18.77 15.82 -22.55
N GLY A 336 17.84 15.35 -21.74
CA GLY A 336 16.46 15.04 -22.14
C GLY A 336 16.07 13.56 -21.99
N PHE A 337 14.82 13.24 -22.36
CA PHE A 337 14.32 11.87 -22.49
C PHE A 337 14.86 11.21 -23.78
N LYS A 338 16.15 10.85 -23.76
CA LYS A 338 16.84 10.23 -24.89
C LYS A 338 17.11 8.77 -24.60
N ALA A 339 16.95 7.93 -25.63
CA ALA A 339 17.33 6.54 -25.54
C ALA A 339 18.84 6.38 -25.32
N GLN A 340 19.20 5.51 -24.37
CA GLN A 340 20.58 5.22 -23.97
C GLN A 340 21.08 3.94 -24.63
N GLY A 341 22.38 3.64 -24.54
CA GLY A 341 22.98 2.39 -25.05
C GLY A 341 23.12 2.32 -26.58
N LYS A 342 23.15 3.47 -27.28
CA LYS A 342 23.21 3.49 -28.76
C LYS A 342 24.60 3.27 -29.34
N SER A 343 25.65 3.62 -28.61
CA SER A 343 27.04 3.29 -28.98
C SER A 343 27.51 2.05 -28.24
N ALA A 344 28.49 1.34 -28.81
CA ALA A 344 29.06 0.13 -28.18
C ALA A 344 29.65 0.44 -26.79
N GLU A 345 30.30 1.58 -26.63
CA GLU A 345 30.90 2.03 -25.35
C GLU A 345 29.82 2.25 -24.29
N ASN A 346 28.76 2.99 -24.62
CA ASN A 346 27.68 3.25 -23.68
C ASN A 346 26.85 2.00 -23.38
N ALA A 347 26.67 1.11 -24.36
CA ALA A 347 26.05 -0.19 -24.16
C ALA A 347 26.87 -1.08 -23.20
N LEU A 348 28.18 -1.12 -23.39
CA LEU A 348 29.10 -1.84 -22.50
C LEU A 348 29.08 -1.28 -21.08
N ASP A 349 29.04 0.05 -20.94
CA ASP A 349 28.95 0.70 -19.64
C ASP A 349 27.64 0.36 -18.90
N ILE A 350 26.49 0.42 -19.59
CA ILE A 350 25.19 0.00 -19.01
C ILE A 350 25.24 -1.47 -18.57
N TYR A 351 25.84 -2.36 -19.36
CA TYR A 351 25.99 -3.75 -18.98
C TYR A 351 26.86 -3.93 -17.72
N ARG A 352 27.99 -3.22 -17.62
CA ARG A 352 28.85 -3.24 -16.42
C ARG A 352 28.12 -2.70 -15.19
N GLN A 353 27.35 -1.61 -15.35
CA GLN A 353 26.50 -1.10 -14.29
C GLN A 353 25.45 -2.12 -13.84
N ALA A 354 24.85 -2.88 -14.77
CA ALA A 354 23.87 -3.91 -14.47
C ALA A 354 24.47 -5.08 -13.68
N LEU A 355 25.66 -5.55 -14.08
CA LEU A 355 26.42 -6.55 -13.33
C LEU A 355 26.76 -6.07 -11.93
N HIS A 356 27.26 -4.83 -11.81
CA HIS A 356 27.60 -4.21 -10.54
C HIS A 356 26.39 -4.13 -9.60
N LEU A 357 25.25 -3.63 -10.07
CA LEU A 357 24.02 -3.53 -9.28
C LEU A 357 23.57 -4.91 -8.75
N GLN A 358 23.68 -5.95 -9.58
CA GLN A 358 23.42 -7.32 -9.14
C GLN A 358 24.39 -7.76 -8.04
N GLU A 359 25.70 -7.52 -8.21
CA GLU A 359 26.74 -7.93 -7.26
C GLU A 359 26.56 -7.27 -5.89
N ILE A 360 26.12 -6.02 -5.85
CA ILE A 360 25.91 -5.27 -4.61
C ILE A 360 24.55 -5.54 -3.95
N GLY A 361 23.72 -6.41 -4.53
CA GLY A 361 22.55 -6.99 -3.87
C GLY A 361 21.18 -6.60 -4.42
N CYS A 362 21.09 -5.85 -5.54
CA CYS A 362 19.80 -5.60 -6.19
C CYS A 362 19.10 -6.93 -6.52
N LYS A 363 17.79 -6.97 -6.32
CA LYS A 363 16.95 -8.16 -6.51
C LYS A 363 16.22 -8.17 -7.83
N MET A 364 16.03 -7.00 -8.44
CA MET A 364 15.46 -6.82 -9.77
C MET A 364 16.10 -5.58 -10.41
N LEU A 365 16.00 -5.43 -11.74
CA LEU A 365 16.45 -4.23 -12.45
C LEU A 365 15.41 -3.73 -13.43
N VAL A 366 15.09 -2.44 -13.40
CA VAL A 366 14.38 -1.76 -14.48
C VAL A 366 15.40 -1.34 -15.55
N LEU A 367 15.07 -1.61 -16.81
CA LEU A 367 15.82 -1.18 -17.98
C LEU A 367 14.93 -0.26 -18.82
N GLU A 368 15.24 1.03 -18.84
CA GLU A 368 14.43 2.05 -19.51
C GLU A 368 15.08 2.63 -20.76
N CYS A 369 14.33 2.65 -21.86
CA CYS A 369 14.70 3.31 -23.12
C CYS A 369 16.10 2.91 -23.65
N ILE A 370 16.40 1.62 -23.67
CA ILE A 370 17.63 1.05 -24.28
C ILE A 370 17.30 0.18 -25.49
N PRO A 371 18.24 -0.05 -26.44
CA PRO A 371 18.02 -0.96 -27.56
C PRO A 371 17.64 -2.37 -27.12
N GLU A 372 16.68 -2.98 -27.81
CA GLU A 372 16.19 -4.34 -27.54
C GLU A 372 17.32 -5.38 -27.49
N LYS A 373 18.27 -5.33 -28.43
CA LYS A 373 19.42 -6.25 -28.45
C LYS A 373 20.29 -6.13 -27.19
N LEU A 374 20.45 -4.91 -26.66
CA LEU A 374 21.19 -4.69 -25.42
C LEU A 374 20.41 -5.21 -24.22
N ALA A 375 19.11 -4.91 -24.14
CA ALA A 375 18.26 -5.38 -23.05
C ALA A 375 18.18 -6.91 -23.00
N GLN A 376 18.05 -7.56 -24.16
CA GLN A 376 18.09 -9.02 -24.29
C GLN A 376 19.43 -9.56 -23.76
N PHE A 377 20.54 -9.01 -24.25
CA PHE A 377 21.88 -9.43 -23.81
C PHE A 377 22.04 -9.30 -22.30
N ILE A 378 21.67 -8.16 -21.71
CA ILE A 378 21.72 -7.96 -20.25
C ILE A 378 20.86 -9.00 -19.53
N THR A 379 19.63 -9.23 -20.00
CA THR A 379 18.68 -10.17 -19.37
C THR A 379 19.21 -11.60 -19.35
N GLU A 380 19.87 -12.04 -20.43
CA GLU A 380 20.44 -13.39 -20.54
C GLU A 380 21.67 -13.60 -19.64
N HIS A 381 22.36 -12.52 -19.23
CA HIS A 381 23.59 -12.59 -18.45
C HIS A 381 23.40 -12.26 -16.96
N LEU A 382 22.21 -11.79 -16.55
CA LEU A 382 21.86 -11.59 -15.16
C LEU A 382 21.13 -12.80 -14.56
N ARG A 383 21.27 -12.94 -13.25
CA ARG A 383 20.61 -13.93 -12.38
C ARG A 383 19.37 -13.36 -11.68
N ILE A 384 19.11 -12.07 -11.88
CA ILE A 384 17.97 -11.34 -11.32
C ILE A 384 17.05 -10.89 -12.46
N PRO A 385 15.73 -10.83 -12.25
CA PRO A 385 14.79 -10.45 -13.31
C PRO A 385 14.99 -8.99 -13.74
N THR A 386 14.89 -8.77 -15.05
CA THR A 386 14.87 -7.44 -15.66
C THR A 386 13.44 -7.04 -16.04
N ILE A 387 13.06 -5.80 -15.79
CA ILE A 387 11.75 -5.23 -16.11
C ILE A 387 11.96 -4.13 -17.14
N GLY A 388 11.48 -4.36 -18.37
CA GLY A 388 11.67 -3.43 -19.47
C GLY A 388 10.60 -2.34 -19.52
N ILE A 389 11.00 -1.13 -19.91
CA ILE A 389 10.10 -0.07 -20.38
C ILE A 389 10.77 0.64 -21.55
N GLY A 390 10.25 0.42 -22.75
CA GLY A 390 10.96 0.84 -23.97
C GLY A 390 12.30 0.13 -24.21
N ALA A 391 12.42 -1.10 -23.70
CA ALA A 391 13.61 -1.96 -23.83
C ALA A 391 13.38 -3.23 -24.69
N GLY A 392 12.28 -3.27 -25.45
CA GLY A 392 11.86 -4.47 -26.19
C GLY A 392 11.21 -5.54 -25.31
N ASN A 393 10.80 -6.66 -25.91
CA ASN A 393 10.02 -7.71 -25.23
C ASN A 393 10.87 -8.88 -24.68
N LYS A 394 12.20 -8.73 -24.66
CA LYS A 394 13.16 -9.77 -24.27
C LYS A 394 13.69 -9.63 -22.85
N THR A 395 13.16 -8.69 -22.07
CA THR A 395 13.36 -8.62 -20.61
C THR A 395 12.51 -9.66 -19.88
N SER A 396 12.81 -9.91 -18.60
CA SER A 396 12.06 -10.85 -17.75
C SER A 396 10.63 -10.41 -17.42
N GLY A 397 10.31 -9.15 -17.67
CA GLY A 397 8.99 -8.55 -17.45
C GLY A 397 8.90 -7.18 -18.10
N GLN A 398 7.76 -6.51 -17.94
CA GLN A 398 7.49 -5.19 -18.51
C GLN A 398 6.83 -4.28 -17.47
N VAL A 399 7.10 -2.98 -17.57
CA VAL A 399 6.39 -1.93 -16.82
C VAL A 399 5.87 -0.84 -17.75
N LEU A 400 4.67 -0.33 -17.47
CA LEU A 400 4.14 0.88 -18.07
C LEU A 400 3.50 1.78 -17.02
N VAL A 401 3.47 3.08 -17.31
CA VAL A 401 2.67 4.03 -16.54
C VAL A 401 1.19 3.76 -16.82
N MET A 402 0.37 3.56 -15.78
CA MET A 402 -1.06 3.25 -15.93
C MET A 402 -1.80 4.33 -16.72
N ALA A 403 -1.49 5.61 -16.47
CA ALA A 403 -2.09 6.72 -17.19
C ALA A 403 -1.86 6.62 -18.70
N ASP A 404 -0.66 6.25 -19.13
CA ASP A 404 -0.30 6.05 -20.54
C ASP A 404 -0.99 4.82 -21.12
N ALA A 405 -0.97 3.71 -20.38
CA ALA A 405 -1.56 2.44 -20.80
C ALA A 405 -3.09 2.54 -21.00
N LEU A 406 -3.77 3.31 -20.13
CA LEU A 406 -5.22 3.52 -20.20
C LEU A 406 -5.64 4.77 -20.99
N GLY A 407 -4.67 5.58 -21.46
CA GLY A 407 -4.95 6.84 -22.15
C GLY A 407 -5.76 7.81 -21.30
N MET A 408 -5.33 8.03 -20.04
CA MET A 408 -6.02 8.88 -19.07
C MET A 408 -5.77 10.38 -19.31
N LEU A 409 -4.70 10.72 -20.02
CA LEU A 409 -4.35 12.08 -20.42
C LEU A 409 -4.45 12.20 -21.94
N ASP A 410 -4.98 13.31 -22.43
CA ASP A 410 -4.92 13.67 -23.86
C ASP A 410 -3.55 14.27 -24.20
N ALA A 411 -2.54 13.39 -24.18
CA ALA A 411 -1.15 13.76 -24.41
C ALA A 411 -0.51 12.84 -25.44
N LYS A 412 0.51 13.36 -26.13
CA LYS A 412 1.30 12.55 -27.05
C LYS A 412 2.15 11.55 -26.27
N ASN A 413 1.82 10.28 -26.43
CA ASN A 413 2.56 9.18 -25.83
C ASN A 413 4.00 9.03 -26.36
N ALA A 414 4.89 8.53 -25.51
CA ALA A 414 6.23 8.12 -25.91
C ALA A 414 6.16 6.93 -26.89
N LYS A 415 7.20 6.76 -27.73
CA LYS A 415 7.22 5.74 -28.80
C LYS A 415 6.97 4.31 -28.29
N PHE A 416 7.42 3.99 -27.08
CA PHE A 416 7.32 2.64 -26.52
C PHE A 416 5.97 2.34 -25.87
N VAL A 417 5.11 3.35 -25.70
CA VAL A 417 3.81 3.18 -25.08
C VAL A 417 2.86 2.54 -26.08
N LYS A 418 2.23 1.44 -25.65
CA LYS A 418 0.99 0.94 -26.26
C LYS A 418 -0.17 1.39 -25.38
N GLN A 419 -1.07 2.17 -25.97
CA GLN A 419 -2.33 2.53 -25.34
C GLN A 419 -3.34 1.40 -25.56
N TYR A 420 -3.93 0.91 -24.47
CA TYR A 420 -4.92 -0.18 -24.48
C TYR A 420 -6.36 0.34 -24.45
N MET A 421 -6.58 1.59 -24.05
CA MET A 421 -7.88 2.28 -24.03
C MET A 421 -7.69 3.80 -24.19
N ASN A 422 -8.72 4.53 -24.63
CA ASN A 422 -8.76 6.00 -24.53
C ASN A 422 -9.72 6.41 -23.41
N PHE A 423 -9.26 6.32 -22.17
CA PHE A 423 -10.07 6.63 -21.00
C PHE A 423 -10.44 8.11 -20.92
N HIS A 424 -9.54 9.01 -21.32
CA HIS A 424 -9.79 10.45 -21.34
C HIS A 424 -11.03 10.79 -22.17
N GLN A 425 -11.10 10.31 -23.42
CA GLN A 425 -12.25 10.57 -24.28
C GLN A 425 -13.53 9.98 -23.70
N LEU A 426 -13.48 8.74 -23.20
CA LEU A 426 -14.62 8.10 -22.56
C LEU A 426 -15.14 8.90 -21.36
N ALA A 427 -14.25 9.43 -20.53
CA ALA A 427 -14.60 10.26 -19.39
C ALA A 427 -15.21 11.59 -19.81
N VAL A 428 -14.61 12.28 -20.80
CA VAL A 428 -15.13 13.54 -21.35
C VAL A 428 -16.53 13.35 -21.93
N ASP A 429 -16.74 12.30 -22.73
CA ASP A 429 -18.05 12.00 -23.32
C ASP A 429 -19.09 11.69 -22.24
N SER A 430 -18.72 10.92 -21.22
CA SER A 430 -19.60 10.59 -20.10
C SER A 430 -19.99 11.83 -19.28
N LEU A 431 -19.06 12.74 -19.04
CA LEU A 431 -19.32 13.99 -18.32
C LEU A 431 -20.17 14.96 -19.15
N ASN A 432 -19.99 14.98 -20.47
CA ASN A 432 -20.86 15.73 -21.38
C ASN A 432 -22.29 15.18 -21.36
N THR A 433 -22.47 13.85 -21.36
CA THR A 433 -23.79 13.23 -21.21
C THR A 433 -24.45 13.66 -19.90
N PHE A 434 -23.74 13.54 -18.77
CA PHE A 434 -24.24 14.01 -17.47
C PHE A 434 -24.65 15.49 -17.52
N GLY A 435 -23.78 16.36 -18.04
CA GLY A 435 -24.07 17.79 -18.17
C GLY A 435 -25.27 18.09 -19.07
N ASN A 436 -25.49 17.30 -20.12
CA ASN A 436 -26.65 17.43 -20.99
C ASN A 436 -27.94 16.95 -20.30
N GLU A 437 -27.90 15.82 -19.60
CA GLU A 437 -29.07 15.29 -18.87
C GLU A 437 -29.51 16.23 -17.74
N VAL A 438 -28.58 16.93 -17.08
CA VAL A 438 -28.91 17.98 -16.11
C VAL A 438 -29.59 19.17 -16.80
N LYS A 439 -29.06 19.62 -17.94
CA LYS A 439 -29.64 20.75 -18.70
C LYS A 439 -31.03 20.43 -19.26
N SER A 440 -31.26 19.19 -19.68
CA SER A 440 -32.57 18.72 -20.16
C SER A 440 -33.51 18.29 -19.03
N GLN A 441 -33.07 18.36 -17.77
CA GLN A 441 -33.81 17.88 -16.60
C GLN A 441 -34.19 16.39 -16.69
N THR A 442 -33.45 15.60 -17.46
CA THR A 442 -33.58 14.14 -17.51
C THR A 442 -32.89 13.49 -16.31
N PHE A 443 -31.81 14.11 -15.83
CA PHE A 443 -31.16 13.76 -14.56
C PHE A 443 -31.41 14.85 -13.51
N PRO A 444 -31.74 14.48 -12.25
CA PRO A 444 -31.99 13.12 -11.77
C PRO A 444 -33.30 12.52 -12.31
N GLU A 445 -33.27 11.22 -12.66
CA GLU A 445 -34.50 10.47 -12.96
C GLU A 445 -35.38 10.38 -11.71
N THR A 446 -36.62 10.86 -11.80
CA THR A 446 -37.63 10.76 -10.74
C THR A 446 -37.82 9.31 -10.30
N VAL A 447 -38.03 9.09 -9.00
CA VAL A 447 -38.16 7.76 -8.35
C VAL A 447 -36.82 7.02 -8.19
N LYS A 448 -35.98 7.00 -9.22
CA LYS A 448 -34.72 6.24 -9.16
C LYS A 448 -33.61 6.98 -8.41
N HIS A 449 -33.48 8.28 -8.64
CA HIS A 449 -32.42 9.11 -8.07
C HIS A 449 -32.97 10.19 -7.11
N THR A 450 -34.24 10.08 -6.70
CA THR A 450 -34.90 11.02 -5.80
C THR A 450 -35.49 10.30 -4.59
N TYR A 451 -35.71 11.03 -3.50
CA TYR A 451 -36.35 10.52 -2.29
C TYR A 451 -37.80 11.00 -2.23
N PRO A 452 -38.78 10.10 -1.99
CA PRO A 452 -40.18 10.50 -1.90
C PRO A 452 -40.48 11.20 -0.57
N MET A 453 -41.42 12.15 -0.59
CA MET A 453 -42.10 12.68 0.59
C MET A 453 -43.55 12.19 0.57
N LYS A 454 -44.11 11.87 1.74
CA LYS A 454 -45.54 11.56 1.84
C LYS A 454 -46.36 12.83 1.60
N GLU A 455 -47.47 12.72 0.89
CA GLU A 455 -48.31 13.87 0.55
C GLU A 455 -48.86 14.59 1.79
N GLU A 456 -49.13 13.85 2.88
CA GLU A 456 -49.60 14.44 4.13
C GLU A 456 -48.53 15.34 4.77
N GLU A 457 -47.27 14.89 4.78
CA GLU A 457 -46.13 15.65 5.30
C GLU A 457 -45.84 16.87 4.43
N PHE A 458 -45.98 16.76 3.10
CA PHE A 458 -45.82 17.89 2.21
C PHE A 458 -46.91 18.94 2.41
N THR A 459 -48.15 18.50 2.65
CA THR A 459 -49.27 19.39 2.96
C THR A 459 -49.05 20.13 4.28
N GLU A 460 -48.61 19.43 5.33
CA GLU A 460 -48.27 20.06 6.62
C GLU A 460 -47.12 21.07 6.46
N PHE A 461 -46.07 20.71 5.70
CA PHE A 461 -44.98 21.63 5.37
C PHE A 461 -45.50 22.92 4.72
N LEU A 462 -46.42 22.82 3.74
CA LEU A 462 -47.00 23.99 3.09
C LEU A 462 -47.77 24.88 4.09
N GLU A 463 -48.54 24.31 5.01
CA GLU A 463 -49.22 25.10 6.06
C GLU A 463 -48.24 25.79 7.00
N LEU A 464 -47.21 25.08 7.46
CA LEU A 464 -46.16 25.65 8.30
C LEU A 464 -45.46 26.84 7.62
N THR A 465 -45.21 26.75 6.30
CA THR A 465 -44.53 27.84 5.57
C THR A 465 -45.36 29.10 5.38
N LYS A 466 -46.71 29.03 5.42
CA LYS A 466 -47.56 30.23 5.35
C LYS A 466 -47.47 31.11 6.61
N SER A 467 -46.99 30.54 7.71
CA SER A 467 -46.82 31.24 8.99
C SER A 467 -45.46 31.95 9.13
N LEU A 468 -44.57 31.80 8.14
CA LEU A 468 -43.31 32.55 7.99
C LEU A 468 -43.53 33.77 7.09
#